data_AF-A0A3N1PFJ6-F1
#
_entry.id   AF-A0A3N1PFJ6-F1
#
_cell.length_a   1.000
_cell.length_b   1.000
_cell.length_c   1.000
_cell.angle_alpha   90.00
_cell.angle_beta   90.00
_cell.angle_gamma   90.00
#
_symmetry.space_group_name_H-M   'P 1'
#
loop_
_entity.id
_entity.type
_entity.pdbx_description
1 polymer ?
#
loop_
_entity_poly.entity_id
_entity_poly.type
_entity_poly.pdbx_seq_one_letter_code
_entity_poly.pdbx_strand_id
1 'polypeptide(L)'
;MAYLKAQYASVTTPIMGANAWDDLWALPQSRDASSRPKPQSYRDIEVHGCSIGHMGYFRPACQWLWENMLRWLQSPITETQLRQSWALDKEKELFPQLPI
;
A
#
# COMPACT_ATOMS: atom_id res chain seq x y z
N MET A 1 -15.42 23.54 0.24
CA MET A 1 -14.31 22.63 -0.12
C MET A 1 -13.87 22.69 -1.59
N ALA A 2 -14.54 23.46 -2.47
CA ALA A 2 -14.17 23.53 -3.89
C ALA A 2 -12.72 24.00 -4.13
N TYR A 3 -12.22 24.93 -3.32
CA TYR A 3 -10.83 25.44 -3.44
C TYR A 3 -9.77 24.36 -3.14
N LEU A 4 -10.07 23.39 -2.25
CA LEU A 4 -9.17 22.28 -1.94
C LEU A 4 -9.09 21.27 -3.08
N LYS A 5 -10.16 21.11 -3.86
CA LYS A 5 -10.18 20.16 -4.98
C LYS A 5 -9.11 20.47 -6.02
N ALA A 6 -8.90 21.76 -6.32
CA ALA A 6 -7.86 22.21 -7.23
C ALA A 6 -6.45 21.96 -6.66
N GLN A 7 -6.25 22.20 -5.37
CA GLN A 7 -4.98 21.96 -4.67
C GLN A 7 -4.64 20.46 -4.58
N TYR A 8 -5.64 19.61 -4.39
CA TYR A 8 -5.44 18.16 -4.41
C TYR A 8 -5.16 17.63 -5.81
N ALA A 9 -5.81 18.20 -6.83
CA ALA A 9 -5.55 17.84 -8.23
C ALA A 9 -4.17 18.28 -8.73
N SER A 10 -3.54 19.28 -8.11
CA SER A 10 -2.18 19.71 -8.48
C SER A 10 -1.08 18.77 -7.96
N VAL A 11 -1.42 17.78 -7.13
CA VAL A 11 -0.45 16.77 -6.66
C VAL A 11 -0.25 15.73 -7.77
N THR A 12 0.92 15.74 -8.39
CA THR A 12 1.30 14.82 -9.47
C THR A 12 2.24 13.71 -9.02
N THR A 13 2.80 13.81 -7.81
CA THR A 13 3.63 12.75 -7.23
C THR A 13 2.84 11.45 -7.15
N PRO A 14 3.40 10.30 -7.58
CA PRO A 14 2.77 9.00 -7.37
C PRO A 14 2.51 8.74 -5.88
N ILE A 15 1.29 8.36 -5.54
CA ILE A 15 0.85 8.06 -4.17
C ILE A 15 0.33 6.63 -4.15
N MET A 16 0.77 5.87 -3.16
CA MET A 16 0.25 4.55 -2.81
C MET A 16 -0.55 4.62 -1.51
N GLY A 17 -1.81 4.19 -1.55
CA GLY A 17 -2.59 3.95 -0.34
C GLY A 17 -2.37 2.53 0.14
N ALA A 18 -2.03 2.32 1.41
CA ALA A 18 -1.94 1.01 2.01
C ALA A 18 -2.81 0.97 3.27
N ASN A 19 -3.73 0.01 3.35
CA ASN A 19 -4.65 -0.15 4.45
C ASN A 19 -4.60 -1.60 4.94
N ALA A 20 -4.55 -1.82 6.24
CA ALA A 20 -4.62 -3.17 6.82
C ALA A 20 -6.08 -3.54 7.06
N TRP A 21 -6.43 -4.81 6.80
CA TRP A 21 -7.78 -5.31 7.05
C TRP A 21 -8.18 -5.31 8.52
N ASP A 22 -7.19 -5.39 9.42
CA ASP A 22 -7.38 -5.37 10.87
C ASP A 22 -7.15 -3.97 11.50
N ASP A 23 -6.93 -2.93 10.68
CA ASP A 23 -6.90 -1.54 11.15
C ASP A 23 -8.32 -0.98 11.31
N LEU A 24 -8.88 -1.10 12.51
CA LEU A 24 -10.22 -0.59 12.84
C LEU A 24 -10.32 0.95 12.82
N TRP A 25 -9.21 1.69 12.76
CA TRP A 25 -9.22 3.15 12.64
C TRP A 25 -9.28 3.61 11.18
N ALA A 26 -8.74 2.81 10.26
CA ALA A 26 -8.67 3.16 8.84
C ALA A 26 -8.83 1.92 7.94
N LEU A 27 -9.96 1.22 8.10
CA LEU A 27 -10.34 0.07 7.25
C LEU A 27 -10.23 0.42 5.76
N PRO A 28 -9.94 -0.54 4.88
CA PRO A 28 -9.89 -0.32 3.43
C PRO A 28 -11.05 0.51 2.88
N GLN A 29 -12.27 0.24 3.32
CA GLN A 29 -13.47 0.97 2.87
C GLN A 29 -13.42 2.48 3.15
N SER A 30 -12.70 2.92 4.20
CA SER A 30 -12.56 4.33 4.54
C SER A 30 -11.82 5.14 3.45
N ARG A 31 -11.00 4.48 2.62
CA ARG A 31 -10.29 5.12 1.50
C ARG A 31 -11.26 5.67 0.44
N ASP A 32 -12.37 4.98 0.21
CA ASP A 32 -13.31 5.29 -0.86
C ASP A 32 -14.20 6.49 -0.51
N ALA A 33 -14.35 6.77 0.79
CA ALA A 33 -15.09 7.91 1.32
C ALA A 33 -14.27 9.21 1.33
N SER A 34 -12.97 9.18 1.05
CA SER A 34 -12.08 10.34 1.15
C SER A 34 -12.22 11.29 -0.05
N SER A 35 -12.37 12.59 0.22
CA SER A 35 -12.41 13.66 -0.79
C SER A 35 -11.03 14.21 -1.17
N ARG A 36 -9.95 13.52 -0.78
CA ARG A 36 -8.53 13.91 -0.98
C ARG A 36 -8.00 13.40 -2.34
N PRO A 37 -6.75 13.71 -2.77
CA PRO A 37 -6.21 13.12 -3.98
C PRO A 37 -6.25 11.61 -3.80
N LYS A 38 -6.93 10.92 -4.72
CA LYS A 38 -7.00 9.47 -4.70
C LYS A 38 -5.61 8.94 -5.08
N PRO A 39 -4.98 8.09 -4.25
CA PRO A 39 -3.83 7.31 -4.67
C PRO A 39 -4.06 6.68 -6.05
N GLN A 40 -3.03 6.69 -6.90
CA GLN A 40 -3.08 6.02 -8.20
C GLN A 40 -3.06 4.50 -8.04
N SER A 41 -2.63 4.01 -6.87
CA SER A 41 -2.58 2.60 -6.51
C SER A 41 -2.97 2.40 -5.05
N TYR A 42 -3.71 1.33 -4.78
CA TYR A 42 -4.09 0.93 -3.43
C TYR A 42 -3.63 -0.49 -3.14
N ARG A 43 -3.33 -0.76 -1.87
CA ARG A 43 -3.01 -2.09 -1.36
C ARG A 43 -3.79 -2.35 -0.09
N ASP A 44 -4.56 -3.43 -0.11
CA ASP A 44 -5.15 -3.99 1.10
C ASP A 44 -4.18 -5.03 1.64
N ILE A 45 -3.75 -4.83 2.88
CA ILE A 45 -2.78 -5.69 3.55
C ILE A 45 -3.57 -6.73 4.33
N GLU A 46 -3.55 -7.95 3.83
CA GLU A 46 -4.03 -9.12 4.54
C GLU A 46 -3.01 -9.54 5.60
N VAL A 47 -3.51 -9.77 6.81
CA VAL A 47 -2.70 -10.21 7.95
C VAL A 47 -2.87 -11.71 8.14
N HIS A 48 -1.93 -12.49 7.62
CA HIS A 48 -1.92 -13.94 7.83
C HIS A 48 -1.03 -14.31 9.02
N GLY A 49 -1.64 -14.61 10.16
CA GLY A 49 -0.94 -15.15 11.34
C GLY A 49 -0.31 -14.11 12.29
N CYS A 50 -0.32 -12.81 11.94
CA CYS A 50 0.09 -11.74 12.85
C CYS A 50 -0.75 -10.48 12.60
N SER A 51 -1.55 -10.08 13.60
CA SER A 51 -2.32 -8.83 13.53
C SER A 51 -1.39 -7.62 13.64
N ILE A 52 -1.58 -6.65 12.74
CA ILE A 52 -0.80 -5.42 12.68
C ILE A 52 -1.65 -4.23 13.15
N GLY A 53 -2.94 -4.18 12.82
CA GLY A 53 -3.81 -3.06 13.15
C GLY A 53 -3.22 -1.72 12.70
N HIS A 54 -3.57 -0.64 13.40
CA HIS A 54 -3.15 0.70 12.99
C HIS A 54 -1.64 0.95 13.12
N MET A 55 -1.03 0.47 14.20
CA MET A 55 0.37 0.80 14.55
C MET A 55 1.36 -0.32 14.25
N GLY A 56 0.89 -1.47 13.78
CA GLY A 56 1.73 -2.66 13.58
C GLY A 56 2.79 -2.49 12.52
N TYR A 57 2.60 -1.57 11.57
CA TYR A 57 3.59 -1.23 10.55
C TYR A 57 4.98 -0.94 11.12
N PHE A 58 5.08 -0.40 12.34
CA PHE A 58 6.36 -0.05 12.97
C PHE A 58 7.01 -1.20 13.74
N ARG A 59 6.36 -2.37 13.84
CA ARG A 59 6.89 -3.52 14.58
C ARG A 59 7.94 -4.26 13.74
N PRO A 60 8.96 -4.87 14.36
CA PRO A 60 9.96 -5.66 13.64
C PRO A 60 9.36 -6.76 12.76
N ALA A 61 8.30 -7.43 13.23
CA ALA A 61 7.58 -8.45 12.47
C ALA A 61 6.97 -7.94 11.14
N CYS A 62 6.87 -6.63 10.95
CA CYS A 62 6.34 -5.97 9.77
C CYS A 62 7.44 -5.41 8.85
N GLN A 63 8.71 -5.74 9.08
CA GLN A 63 9.83 -5.28 8.24
C GLN A 63 9.58 -5.53 6.74
N TRP A 64 8.97 -6.67 6.40
CA TRP A 64 8.62 -7.04 5.03
C TRP A 64 7.73 -5.99 4.32
N LEU A 65 6.88 -5.26 5.06
CA LEU A 65 6.07 -4.16 4.50
C LEU A 65 6.96 -2.99 4.07
N TRP A 66 7.95 -2.64 4.89
CA TRP A 66 8.90 -1.58 4.57
C TRP A 66 9.81 -1.95 3.40
N GLU A 67 10.27 -3.19 3.34
CA GLU A 67 11.04 -3.67 2.20
C GLU A 67 10.25 -3.60 0.89
N ASN A 68 8.96 -3.97 0.92
CA ASN A 68 8.06 -3.81 -0.21
C ASN A 68 7.86 -2.34 -0.60
N MET A 69 7.67 -1.45 0.39
CA MET A 69 7.52 -0.02 0.16
C MET A 69 8.77 0.61 -0.47
N LEU A 70 9.96 0.26 0.05
CA LEU A 70 11.23 0.75 -0.46
C LEU A 70 11.49 0.25 -1.89
N ARG A 71 11.15 -1.01 -2.19
CA ARG A 71 11.20 -1.54 -3.57
C ARG A 71 10.28 -0.77 -4.50
N TRP A 72 9.06 -0.43 -4.06
CA TRP A 72 8.15 0.40 -4.84
C TRP A 72 8.72 1.80 -5.10
N LEU A 73 9.27 2.46 -4.07
CA LEU A 73 9.89 3.79 -4.19
C LEU A 73 11.10 3.82 -5.13
N GLN A 74 11.90 2.76 -5.13
CA GLN A 74 13.11 2.65 -5.95
C GLN A 74 12.83 2.22 -7.39
N SER A 75 11.64 1.71 -7.66
CA SER A 75 11.32 1.18 -8.97
C SER A 75 11.08 2.35 -9.96
N PRO A 76 11.71 2.33 -11.15
CA PRO A 76 11.52 3.36 -12.17
C PRO A 76 10.19 3.14 -12.89
N ILE A 77 9.06 3.24 -12.18
CA ILE A 77 7.78 2.79 -12.73
C ILE A 77 7.12 3.90 -13.54
N THR A 78 6.92 3.65 -14.83
CA THR A 78 5.95 4.40 -15.65
C THR A 78 4.54 3.89 -15.34
N GLU A 79 3.51 4.75 -15.31
CA GLU A 79 2.12 4.43 -14.88
C GLU A 79 1.54 3.11 -15.41
N THR A 80 1.92 2.69 -16.63
CA THR A 80 1.55 1.41 -17.26
C THR A 80 2.10 0.17 -16.54
N GLN A 81 3.32 0.24 -15.99
CA GLN A 81 3.96 -0.89 -15.30
C GLN A 81 3.45 -1.07 -13.86
N LEU A 82 2.91 -0.01 -13.22
CA LEU A 82 2.27 -0.11 -11.89
C LEU A 82 1.06 -1.05 -11.89
N ARG A 83 0.33 -1.10 -13.02
CA ARG A 83 -0.87 -1.95 -13.16
C ARG A 83 -0.56 -3.41 -13.49
N GLN A 84 0.64 -3.69 -14.01
CA GLN A 84 1.01 -5.03 -14.49
C GLN A 84 1.98 -5.76 -13.55
N SER A 85 2.80 -5.05 -12.77
CA SER A 85 3.81 -5.69 -11.92
C SER A 85 3.20 -6.53 -10.78
N TRP A 86 1.93 -6.32 -10.44
CA TRP A 86 1.28 -6.96 -9.29
C TRP A 86 0.13 -7.92 -9.68
N ALA A 87 0.04 -8.32 -10.95
CA ALA A 87 -0.86 -9.37 -11.43
C ALA A 87 -0.25 -10.79 -11.37
N LEU A 88 0.97 -10.93 -10.84
CA LEU A 88 1.63 -12.21 -10.69
C LEU A 88 1.88 -12.48 -9.21
N ASP A 89 1.02 -13.33 -8.64
CA ASP A 89 1.26 -14.14 -7.45
C ASP A 89 2.48 -15.06 -7.66
N LYS A 90 3.67 -14.46 -7.77
CA LYS A 90 4.96 -15.14 -7.76
C LYS A 90 5.63 -15.03 -6.39
N GLU A 91 4.86 -14.76 -5.33
CA GLU A 91 5.33 -14.87 -3.94
C GLU A 91 5.85 -16.28 -3.60
N LYS A 92 5.58 -17.31 -4.42
CA LYS A 92 6.13 -18.67 -4.21
C LYS A 92 7.44 -18.97 -4.94
N GLU A 93 7.84 -18.20 -5.95
CA GLU A 93 9.09 -18.47 -6.70
C GLU A 93 10.28 -17.66 -6.18
N LEU A 94 10.05 -16.50 -5.55
CA LEU A 94 11.13 -15.63 -5.04
C LEU A 94 11.49 -15.88 -3.58
N PHE A 95 10.67 -16.63 -2.84
CA PHE A 95 10.83 -16.81 -1.39
C PHE A 95 10.79 -18.31 -1.03
N PRO A 96 11.93 -19.03 -0.99
CA PRO A 96 11.96 -20.27 -0.26
C PRO A 96 11.66 -19.94 1.21
N GLN A 97 10.67 -20.65 1.76
CA GLN A 97 10.23 -20.55 3.16
C GLN A 97 11.46 -20.50 4.08
N LEU A 98 11.69 -19.37 4.73
CA LEU A 98 12.69 -19.30 5.80
C LEU A 98 12.12 -20.06 7.00
N PRO A 99 12.90 -20.95 7.63
CA PRO A 99 12.42 -21.75 8.74
C PRO A 99 12.14 -20.87 9.96
N ILE A 100 11.13 -21.31 10.72
CA ILE A 100 10.65 -20.76 12.00
C ILE A 100 11.80 -20.68 13.02
#